data_AF-G9ESE1-F1
#
_entry.id   AF-G9ESE1-F1
#
_cell.length_a   1.000
_cell.length_b   1.000
_cell.length_c   1.000
_cell.angle_alpha   90.00
_cell.angle_beta   90.00
_cell.angle_gamma   90.00
#
_symmetry.space_group_name_H-M   'P 1'
#
loop_
_entity.id
_entity.type
_entity.pdbx_description
1 polymer ?
#
loop_
_entity_poly.entity_id
_entity_poly.type
_entity_poly.pdbx_seq_one_letter_code
_entity_poly.pdbx_strand_id
1 'polypeptide(L)'
;MSLDSFYHESFKKWLKGKCSVQSDAVTDSFDDSGIQAYYEPSRQVFIISPGEKEYPRQIVENTLYQEEEFNSLVVEMLKKS
;
A
#
# COMPACT_ATOMS: atom_id res chain seq x y z
N MET A 1 -5.99 -4.28 21.32
CA MET A 1 -5.57 -4.05 19.92
C MET A 1 -5.52 -2.55 19.73
N SER A 2 -4.35 -1.99 19.42
CA SER A 2 -4.21 -0.54 19.19
C SER A 2 -4.91 -0.17 17.88
N LEU A 3 -5.43 1.05 17.79
CA LEU A 3 -6.02 1.61 16.57
C LEU A 3 -5.11 1.42 15.34
N ASP A 4 -3.79 1.45 15.53
CA ASP A 4 -2.78 1.16 14.49
C ASP A 4 -2.93 -0.23 13.83
N SER A 5 -3.43 -1.23 14.56
CA SER A 5 -3.53 -2.60 14.04
C SER A 5 -4.69 -2.82 13.05
N PHE A 6 -5.72 -1.97 13.04
CA PHE A 6 -6.88 -2.10 12.14
C PHE A 6 -6.71 -1.33 10.83
N TYR A 7 -6.13 -0.12 10.86
CA TYR A 7 -5.94 0.72 9.66
C TYR A 7 -4.98 0.12 8.65
N HIS A 8 -4.06 -0.72 9.13
CA HIS A 8 -3.17 -1.46 8.28
C HIS A 8 -3.93 -2.45 7.38
N GLU A 9 -5.09 -2.99 7.78
CA GLU A 9 -5.74 -4.07 7.03
C GLU A 9 -6.43 -3.61 5.75
N SER A 10 -7.13 -2.46 5.76
CA SER A 10 -7.76 -1.92 4.53
C SER A 10 -6.70 -1.51 3.51
N PHE A 11 -5.65 -0.82 3.96
CA PHE A 11 -4.55 -0.39 3.10
C PHE A 11 -3.78 -1.59 2.53
N LYS A 12 -3.49 -2.62 3.35
CA LYS A 12 -2.92 -3.89 2.91
C LYS A 12 -3.77 -4.57 1.83
N LYS A 13 -5.09 -4.62 2.02
CA LYS A 13 -6.01 -5.21 1.03
C LYS A 13 -5.97 -4.45 -0.29
N TRP A 14 -5.91 -3.13 -0.24
CA TRP A 14 -5.79 -2.30 -1.43
C TRP A 14 -4.46 -2.57 -2.18
N LEU A 15 -3.33 -2.57 -1.47
CA LEU A 15 -2.02 -2.91 -2.03
C LEU A 15 -2.02 -4.30 -2.69
N LYS A 16 -2.52 -5.31 -1.96
CA LYS A 16 -2.67 -6.68 -2.46
C LYS A 16 -3.56 -6.74 -3.71
N GLY A 17 -4.68 -6.02 -3.68
CA GLY A 17 -5.61 -5.94 -4.80
C GLY A 17 -4.95 -5.36 -6.05
N LYS A 18 -4.20 -4.26 -5.91
CA LYS A 18 -3.49 -3.61 -7.02
C LYS A 18 -2.32 -4.42 -7.59
N CYS A 19 -1.79 -5.35 -6.81
CA CYS A 19 -0.79 -6.30 -7.26
C CYS A 19 -1.39 -7.58 -7.85
N SER A 20 -2.71 -7.78 -7.76
CA SER A 20 -3.36 -9.01 -8.18
C SER A 20 -3.71 -9.02 -9.68
N VAL A 21 -4.08 -10.21 -10.17
CA VAL A 21 -4.64 -10.39 -11.53
C VAL A 21 -5.96 -9.64 -11.74
N GLN A 22 -6.63 -9.20 -10.68
CA GLN A 22 -7.86 -8.41 -10.71
C GLN A 22 -7.59 -6.91 -10.42
N SER A 23 -6.35 -6.44 -10.61
CA SER A 23 -5.93 -5.06 -10.30
C SER A 23 -6.75 -3.98 -11.02
N ASP A 24 -7.29 -4.27 -12.20
CA ASP A 24 -8.18 -3.37 -12.95
C ASP A 24 -9.53 -3.13 -12.24
N ALA A 25 -9.98 -4.06 -11.39
CA ALA A 25 -11.21 -3.92 -10.62
C ALA A 25 -11.01 -3.12 -9.31
N VAL A 26 -9.77 -2.80 -8.96
CA VAL A 26 -9.41 -2.03 -7.76
C VAL A 26 -9.23 -0.57 -8.15
N THR A 27 -9.60 0.37 -7.28
CA THR A 27 -9.41 1.81 -7.54
C THR A 27 -7.94 2.21 -7.52
N ASP A 28 -7.50 3.12 -8.39
CA ASP A 28 -6.12 3.63 -8.40
C ASP A 28 -5.79 4.52 -7.21
N SER A 29 -6.78 4.94 -6.42
CA SER A 29 -6.58 5.71 -5.20
C SER A 29 -7.08 4.98 -3.97
N PHE A 30 -6.47 5.27 -2.82
CA PHE A 30 -6.88 4.88 -1.49
C PHE A 30 -6.85 6.12 -0.59
N ASP A 31 -8.00 6.47 -0.04
CA ASP A 31 -8.12 7.49 1.01
C ASP A 31 -8.96 6.88 2.13
N ASP A 32 -8.30 6.60 3.25
CA ASP A 32 -8.97 6.13 4.46
C ASP A 32 -8.12 6.51 5.67
N SER A 33 -8.78 7.02 6.71
CA SER A 33 -8.21 7.15 8.06
C SER A 33 -6.87 7.91 8.11
N GLY A 34 -6.71 8.92 7.25
CA GLY A 34 -5.52 9.76 7.18
C GLY A 34 -4.38 9.19 6.33
N ILE A 35 -4.59 8.05 5.68
CA ILE A 35 -3.70 7.50 4.65
C ILE A 35 -4.22 7.97 3.31
N GLN A 36 -3.39 8.70 2.58
CA GLN A 36 -3.67 9.08 1.20
C GLN A 36 -2.64 8.43 0.30
N ALA A 37 -3.11 7.57 -0.60
CA ALA A 37 -2.25 6.84 -1.52
C ALA A 37 -2.88 6.78 -2.91
N TYR A 38 -2.04 6.74 -3.94
CA TYR A 38 -2.47 6.43 -5.29
C TYR A 38 -1.45 5.58 -6.03
N TYR A 39 -1.93 4.81 -6.98
CA TYR A 39 -1.16 3.97 -7.88
C TYR A 39 -1.08 4.67 -9.24
N GLU A 40 0.12 4.89 -9.74
CA GLU A 40 0.39 5.49 -11.04
C GLU A 40 0.68 4.38 -12.07
N PRO A 41 -0.30 3.96 -12.90
CA PRO A 41 -0.17 2.75 -13.71
C PRO A 41 0.95 2.85 -14.75
N SER A 42 1.18 4.04 -15.30
CA SER A 42 2.21 4.29 -16.32
C SER A 42 3.62 4.05 -15.79
N ARG A 43 3.85 4.32 -14.50
CA ARG A 43 5.15 4.17 -13.82
C ARG A 43 5.22 2.90 -12.96
N GLN A 44 4.07 2.27 -12.71
CA GLN A 44 3.92 1.14 -11.79
C GLN A 44 4.46 1.45 -10.39
N VAL A 45 4.09 2.61 -9.84
CA VAL A 45 4.50 3.03 -8.48
C VAL A 45 3.29 3.36 -7.63
N PHE A 46 3.37 3.04 -6.34
CA PHE A 46 2.47 3.51 -5.29
C PHE A 46 3.06 4.79 -4.69
N ILE A 47 2.26 5.83 -4.58
CA ILE A 47 2.67 7.13 -4.04
C ILE A 47 1.88 7.37 -2.76
N ILE A 48 2.58 7.48 -1.63
CA ILE A 48 2.00 7.54 -0.29
C ILE A 48 2.25 8.93 0.32
N SER A 49 1.17 9.64 0.65
CA SER A 49 1.16 10.97 1.27
C SER A 49 1.01 10.90 2.80
N PRO A 50 1.47 11.91 3.57
CA PRO A 50 2.00 13.22 3.15
C PRO A 50 3.48 13.25 2.78
N GLY A 51 4.20 12.13 2.87
CA GLY A 51 5.64 12.07 2.57
C GLY A 51 5.98 11.96 1.08
N GLU A 52 4.97 11.91 0.20
CA GLU A 52 5.07 11.60 -1.23
C GLU A 52 6.06 10.47 -1.55
N LYS A 53 6.08 9.45 -0.68
CA LYS A 53 7.01 8.33 -0.82
C LYS A 53 6.55 7.44 -1.96
N GLU A 54 7.47 7.14 -2.87
CA GLU A 54 7.21 6.27 -4.00
C GLU A 54 7.70 4.85 -3.73
N TYR A 55 6.84 3.87 -3.98
CA TYR A 55 7.12 2.45 -3.83
C TYR A 55 6.81 1.74 -5.14
N PRO A 56 7.82 1.21 -5.86
CA PRO A 56 7.59 0.40 -7.05
C PRO A 56 6.67 -0.78 -6.76
N ARG A 57 5.75 -1.06 -7.68
CA ARG A 57 4.82 -2.19 -7.60
C ARG A 57 5.52 -3.50 -7.31
N GLN A 58 6.65 -3.73 -7.99
CA GLN A 58 7.45 -4.94 -7.83
C GLN A 58 7.94 -5.14 -6.38
N ILE A 59 8.27 -4.06 -5.65
CA ILE A 59 8.69 -4.17 -4.23
C ILE A 59 7.52 -4.70 -3.40
N VAL A 60 6.32 -4.14 -3.61
CA VAL A 60 5.11 -4.58 -2.91
C VAL A 60 4.80 -6.03 -3.25
N GLU A 61 4.81 -6.38 -4.53
CA GLU A 61 4.56 -7.74 -5.05
C GLU A 61 5.49 -8.79 -4.45
N ASN A 62 6.79 -8.50 -4.38
CA ASN A 62 7.80 -9.43 -3.86
C ASN A 62 7.56 -9.76 -2.38
N THR A 63 6.97 -8.85 -1.62
CA THR A 63 6.68 -9.06 -0.19
C THR A 63 5.35 -9.78 0.06
N LEU A 64 4.45 -9.90 -0.93
CA LEU A 64 3.08 -10.42 -0.71
C LEU A 64 3.02 -11.86 -0.20
N TYR A 65 4.02 -12.68 -0.54
CA TYR A 65 4.13 -14.06 -0.10
C TYR A 65 4.76 -14.22 1.30
N GLN A 66 5.26 -13.14 1.87
CA GLN A 66 5.92 -13.09 3.18
C GLN A 66 5.24 -12.05 4.07
N GLU A 67 4.31 -12.52 4.91
CA GLU A 67 3.45 -11.62 5.70
C GLU A 67 4.23 -10.65 6.60
N GLU A 68 5.33 -11.10 7.21
CA GLU A 68 6.18 -10.25 8.05
C GLU A 68 6.89 -9.13 7.26
N GLU A 69 7.40 -9.44 6.07
CA GLU A 69 8.04 -8.45 5.18
C GLU A 69 7.02 -7.43 4.69
N PHE A 70 5.85 -7.90 4.27
CA PHE A 70 4.77 -7.03 3.81
C PHE A 70 4.27 -6.10 4.92
N ASN A 71 4.10 -6.63 6.13
CA ASN A 71 3.73 -5.83 7.29
C ASN A 71 4.79 -4.76 7.61
N SER A 72 6.07 -5.12 7.51
CA SER A 72 7.18 -4.18 7.73
C SER A 72 7.21 -3.07 6.68
N LEU A 73 6.99 -3.41 5.41
CA LEU A 73 6.90 -2.45 4.31
C LEU A 73 5.72 -1.48 4.51
N VAL A 74 4.55 -1.99 4.90
CA VAL A 74 3.38 -1.14 5.18
C VAL A 74 3.66 -0.17 6.34
N VAL A 75 4.31 -0.63 7.41
CA VAL A 75 4.71 0.26 8.52
C VAL A 75 5.68 1.33 8.02
N GLU A 76 6.62 1.00 7.14
CA GLU A 76 7.56 1.96 6.56
C GLU A 76 6.87 3.02 5.69
N MET A 77 5.92 2.59 4.85
CA MET A 77 5.09 3.46 4.01
C MET A 77 4.36 4.52 4.85
N LEU A 78 3.82 4.09 6.00
CA LEU A 78 2.99 4.93 6.86
C LEU A 78 3.77 5.75 7.90
N LYS A 79 5.08 5.49 8.07
CA LYS A 79 5.94 6.32 8.94
C LYS A 79 6.01 7.74 8.38
N LYS A 80 5.54 8.72 9.15
CA LYS A 80 5.76 10.15 8.88
C LYS A 80 7.27 10.43 9.00
N SER A 81 7.85 10.98 7.93
CA SER A 81 9.23 11.48 7.94
C SER A 81 9.34 12.77 8.74
#